data_AF-A0AAU2P944-F1
#
_entry.id   AF-A0AAU2P944-F1
#
_cell.length_a   1.000
_cell.length_b   1.000
_cell.length_c   1.000
_cell.angle_alpha   90.00
_cell.angle_beta   90.00
_cell.angle_gamma   90.00
#
_symmetry.space_group_name_H-M   'P 1'
#
loop_
_entity.id
_entity.type
_entity.pdbx_description
1 polymer ?
#
loop_
_entity_poly.entity_id
_entity_poly.type
_entity_poly.pdbx_seq_one_letter_code
_entity_poly.pdbx_strand_id
1 'polypeptide(L)'
;MTYDIDRTYLVWQQVAAAISHQIAQGRYTAADRLPSVAELAAEFGIATSTADKVMGHLKQAGLIRRIKGLGTFLADEAVPLAKEQPFGPPPRQTRR
;
A
#
# COMPACT_ATOMS: atom_id res chain seq x y z
N MET A 1 15.97 -2.34 0.12
CA MET A 1 15.06 -3.19 0.92
C MET A 1 14.31 -4.06 -0.06
N THR A 2 14.58 -5.37 -0.11
CA THR A 2 13.89 -6.27 -1.05
C THR A 2 12.74 -6.95 -0.33
N TYR A 3 11.54 -6.82 -0.87
CA TYR A 3 10.36 -7.55 -0.39
C TYR A 3 10.38 -8.97 -0.98
N ASP A 4 10.34 -9.98 -0.12
CA ASP A 4 10.11 -11.36 -0.55
C ASP A 4 8.60 -11.54 -0.71
N ILE A 5 8.17 -11.42 -1.97
CA ILE A 5 6.79 -11.61 -2.36
C ILE A 5 6.54 -13.11 -2.50
N ASP A 6 5.76 -13.67 -1.59
CA ASP A 6 5.42 -15.08 -1.62
C ASP A 6 4.43 -15.36 -2.77
N ARG A 7 4.78 -16.27 -3.69
CA ARG A 7 3.94 -16.58 -4.86
C ARG A 7 2.74 -17.48 -4.54
N THR A 8 2.65 -18.02 -3.33
CA THR A 8 1.49 -18.80 -2.82
C THR A 8 0.32 -17.87 -2.49
N TYR A 9 0.61 -16.58 -2.25
CA TYR A 9 -0.37 -15.54 -1.96
C TYR A 9 -0.44 -14.49 -3.07
N LEU A 10 -1.57 -13.81 -3.17
CA LEU A 10 -1.74 -12.73 -4.14
C LEU A 10 -0.83 -11.56 -3.81
N VAL A 11 0.09 -11.25 -4.72
CA VAL A 11 1.11 -10.17 -4.57
C VAL A 11 0.48 -8.82 -4.20
N TRP A 12 -0.65 -8.47 -4.81
CA TRP A 12 -1.32 -7.22 -4.51
C TRP A 12 -1.90 -7.18 -3.09
N GLN A 13 -2.37 -8.32 -2.55
CA GLN A 13 -2.87 -8.36 -1.17
C GLN A 13 -1.75 -8.19 -0.16
N GLN A 14 -0.61 -8.85 -0.42
CA GLN A 14 0.61 -8.69 0.36
C GLN A 14 1.05 -7.22 0.40
N VAL A 15 1.20 -6.57 -0.74
CA VAL A 15 1.64 -5.17 -0.78
C VAL A 15 0.62 -4.23 -0.13
N ALA A 16 -0.68 -4.44 -0.35
CA ALA A 16 -1.73 -3.69 0.34
C ALA A 16 -1.65 -3.84 1.87
N ALA A 17 -1.37 -5.05 2.35
CA ALA A 17 -1.19 -5.32 3.78
C ALA A 17 0.07 -4.66 4.35
N ALA A 18 1.19 -4.71 3.63
CA ALA A 18 2.41 -4.01 4.04
C ALA A 18 2.15 -2.51 4.20
N ILE A 19 1.53 -1.88 3.20
CA ILE A 19 1.21 -0.44 3.22
C ILE A 19 0.27 -0.13 4.39
N SER A 20 -0.82 -0.90 4.53
CA SER A 20 -1.79 -0.70 5.62
C SER A 20 -1.14 -0.85 6.99
N HIS A 21 -0.23 -1.81 7.16
CA HIS A 21 0.51 -1.97 8.40
C HIS A 21 1.43 -0.77 8.68
N GLN A 22 2.13 -0.25 7.66
CA GLN A 22 2.95 0.97 7.80
C GLN A 22 2.10 2.20 8.18
N ILE A 23 0.91 2.32 7.58
CA ILE A 23 -0.09 3.34 7.90
C ILE A 23 -0.56 3.20 9.36
N ALA A 24 -0.94 1.99 9.77
CA ALA A 24 -1.40 1.70 11.12
C ALA A 24 -0.30 1.95 12.18
N GLN A 25 0.96 1.77 11.80
CA GLN A 25 2.14 2.12 12.61
C GLN A 25 2.45 3.62 12.63
N GLY A 26 1.72 4.45 11.88
CA GLY A 26 1.92 5.90 11.83
C GLY A 26 3.14 6.33 11.02
N ARG A 27 3.68 5.48 10.15
CA ARG A 27 4.78 5.89 9.25
C ARG A 27 4.33 6.84 8.14
N TYR A 28 3.07 6.72 7.74
CA TYR A 28 2.45 7.61 6.77
C TYR A 28 1.31 8.37 7.46
N THR A 29 1.21 9.66 7.18
CA THR A 29 0.11 10.52 7.66
C THR A 29 -0.76 10.92 6.48
N ALA A 30 -1.99 11.39 6.73
CA ALA A 30 -2.87 11.90 5.68
C ALA A 30 -2.32 13.12 4.91
N ALA A 31 -1.34 13.79 5.50
CA ALA A 31 -0.57 14.86 4.86
C ALA A 31 0.55 14.33 3.95
N ASP A 32 0.95 13.07 4.12
CA ASP A 32 2.05 12.47 3.37
C ASP A 32 1.59 12.02 1.98
N ARG A 33 2.46 12.24 0.99
CA ARG A 33 2.17 11.92 -0.41
C ARG A 33 2.54 10.46 -0.66
N LEU A 34 1.58 9.67 -1.12
CA LEU A 34 1.88 8.29 -1.51
C LEU A 34 2.62 8.23 -2.84
N PRO A 35 3.49 7.21 -2.98
CA PRO A 35 4.01 6.81 -4.28
C PRO A 35 2.87 6.55 -5.26
N SER A 36 3.10 6.91 -6.53
CA SER A 36 2.19 6.56 -7.62
C SER A 36 2.28 5.07 -7.94
N VAL A 37 1.36 4.54 -8.75
CA VAL A 37 1.38 3.12 -9.19
C VAL A 37 2.77 2.70 -9.71
N ALA A 38 3.43 3.55 -10.51
CA ALA A 38 4.75 3.27 -11.05
C ALA A 38 5.86 3.26 -9.98
N GLU A 39 5.81 4.22 -9.05
CA GLU A 39 6.75 4.31 -7.92
C GLU A 39 6.57 3.13 -6.97
N LEU A 40 5.33 2.76 -6.67
CA LEU A 40 4.99 1.60 -5.85
C LEU A 40 5.49 0.30 -6.50
N ALA A 41 5.31 0.18 -7.82
CA ALA A 41 5.82 -0.95 -8.58
C ALA A 41 7.35 -1.04 -8.51
N ALA A 42 8.05 0.09 -8.62
CA ALA A 42 9.50 0.14 -8.52
C ALA A 42 10.00 -0.15 -7.09
N GLU A 43 9.34 0.40 -6.07
CA GLU A 43 9.73 0.26 -4.66
C GLU A 43 9.54 -1.17 -4.14
N PHE A 44 8.42 -1.80 -4.50
CA PHE A 44 8.12 -3.18 -4.10
C PHE A 44 8.63 -4.22 -5.11
N GLY A 45 9.15 -3.81 -6.27
CA GLY A 45 9.62 -4.71 -7.33
C GLY A 45 8.49 -5.54 -7.97
N ILE A 46 7.28 -4.99 -8.03
CA ILE A 46 6.09 -5.68 -8.56
C ILE A 46 5.70 -5.15 -9.94
N ALA A 47 4.88 -5.92 -10.68
CA ALA A 47 4.32 -5.44 -11.94
C ALA A 47 3.39 -4.23 -11.71
N THR A 48 3.42 -3.25 -12.60
CA THR A 48 2.54 -2.07 -12.57
C THR A 48 1.06 -2.43 -12.54
N SER A 49 0.63 -3.47 -13.25
CA SER A 49 -0.76 -3.98 -13.19
C SER A 49 -1.14 -4.50 -11.80
N THR A 50 -0.17 -4.96 -11.01
CA THR A 50 -0.37 -5.40 -9.63
C THR A 50 -0.42 -4.21 -8.69
N ALA A 51 0.49 -3.24 -8.87
CA ALA A 51 0.46 -1.97 -8.14
C ALA A 51 -0.84 -1.19 -8.40
N ASP A 52 -1.38 -1.25 -9.62
CA ASP A 52 -2.65 -0.63 -9.96
C ASP A 52 -3.81 -1.29 -9.19
N LYS A 53 -3.82 -2.62 -9.08
CA LYS A 53 -4.79 -3.35 -8.23
C LYS A 53 -4.68 -2.94 -6.77
N VAL A 54 -3.46 -2.80 -6.24
CA VAL A 54 -3.22 -2.31 -4.86
C VAL A 54 -3.83 -0.93 -4.70
N MET A 55 -3.48 0.02 -5.56
CA MET A 55 -3.96 1.40 -5.48
C MET A 55 -5.47 1.49 -5.67
N GLY A 56 -6.05 0.71 -6.59
CA GLY A 56 -7.49 0.58 -6.76
C GLY A 56 -8.17 0.06 -5.50
N HIS A 57 -7.60 -0.96 -4.86
CA HIS A 57 -8.15 -1.53 -3.63
C HIS A 57 -8.04 -0.57 -2.44
N LEU A 58 -6.89 0.07 -2.24
CA LEU A 58 -6.69 1.10 -1.22
C LEU A 58 -7.67 2.28 -1.42
N LYS A 59 -7.93 2.65 -2.68
CA LYS A 59 -8.90 3.70 -3.01
C LYS A 59 -10.33 3.28 -2.69
N GLN A 60 -10.70 2.04 -3.03
CA GLN A 60 -12.02 1.47 -2.71
C GLN A 60 -12.23 1.33 -1.21
N ALA A 61 -11.19 0.96 -0.48
CA ALA A 61 -11.17 0.89 0.98
C ALA A 61 -11.17 2.27 1.66
N GLY A 62 -11.15 3.37 0.89
CA GLY A 62 -11.12 4.73 1.44
C GLY A 62 -9.80 5.10 2.12
N LEU A 63 -8.72 4.33 1.90
CA LEU A 63 -7.41 4.55 2.53
C LEU A 63 -6.58 5.61 1.81
N ILE A 64 -6.87 5.90 0.54
CA ILE A 64 -6.14 6.89 -0.25
C ILE A 64 -7.11 7.84 -0.96
N ARG A 65 -6.72 9.11 -1.08
CA ARG A 65 -7.41 10.09 -1.90
C ARG A 65 -6.50 10.64 -2.98
N ARG A 66 -7.03 10.77 -4.20
CA ARG A 66 -6.32 11.44 -5.30
C ARG A 66 -6.69 12.92 -5.30
N ILE A 67 -5.70 13.79 -5.17
CA ILE A 67 -5.89 15.25 -5.28
C ILE A 67 -5.41 15.69 -6.66
N LYS A 68 -6.34 16.26 -7.44
CA LYS A 68 -6.05 16.75 -8.80
C LYS A 68 -4.95 17.83 -8.74
N GLY A 69 -3.85 17.62 -9.47
CA GLY A 69 -2.70 18.53 -9.52
C GLY A 69 -1.62 18.30 -8.47
N LEU A 70 -1.90 17.55 -7.39
CA LEU A 70 -0.95 17.32 -6.28
C LEU A 70 -0.49 15.86 -6.15
N GLY A 71 -1.27 14.89 -6.65
CA GLY A 71 -0.92 13.47 -6.63
C GLY A 71 -1.87 12.64 -5.77
N THR A 72 -1.35 11.55 -5.19
CA THR A 72 -2.11 10.65 -4.31
C THR A 72 -1.67 10.85 -2.88
N PHE A 73 -2.62 10.98 -1.96
CA PHE A 73 -2.41 11.20 -0.54
C PHE A 73 -3.15 10.13 0.26
N LEU A 74 -2.75 9.90 1.51
CA LEU A 74 -3.54 9.06 2.40
C LEU A 74 -4.87 9.75 2.72
N ALA A 75 -5.91 8.97 2.94
CA ALA A 75 -7.12 9.49 3.56
C ALA A 75 -6.90 9.68 5.06
N ASP A 76 -7.62 10.65 5.65
CA ASP A 76 -7.58 10.91 7.10
C ASP A 76 -8.03 9.69 7.91
N GLU A 77 -9.06 9.01 7.40
CA GLU A 77 -9.63 7.78 7.98
C GLU A 77 -8.82 6.51 7.66
N ALA A 78 -7.68 6.63 6.95
CA ALA A 78 -6.93 5.45 6.54
C ALA A 78 -6.32 4.68 7.72
N VAL A 79 -5.95 5.39 8.79
CA VAL A 79 -5.31 4.80 9.98
C VAL A 79 -6.23 3.84 10.74
N PRO A 80 -7.47 4.21 11.13
CA PRO A 80 -8.40 3.27 11.75
C PRO A 80 -8.84 2.16 10.79
N LEU A 81 -9.17 2.50 9.54
CA LEU A 81 -9.59 1.51 8.53
C LEU A 81 -8.51 0.44 8.27
N ALA A 82 -7.24 0.82 8.28
CA ALA A 82 -6.12 -0.10 8.14
C ALA A 82 -5.93 -1.04 9.34
N LYS A 83 -6.37 -0.63 10.55
CA LYS A 83 -6.31 -1.44 11.76
C LYS A 83 -7.46 -2.44 11.84
N GLU A 84 -8.63 -2.05 11.34
CA GLU A 84 -9.85 -2.87 11.41
C GLU A 84 -10.00 -3.85 10.25
N GLN A 85 -9.36 -3.59 9.11
CA GLN A 85 -9.41 -4.48 7.94
C GLN A 85 -8.22 -5.46 7.96
N PRO A 86 -8.46 -6.78 8.07
CA PRO A 86 -7.40 -7.77 7.90
C PRO A 86 -7.04 -7.87 6.42
N PHE A 87 -6.20 -6.95 5.95
CA PHE A 87 -5.40 -7.21 4.77
C PHE A 87 -4.55 -8.45 5.07
N GLY A 88 -4.44 -9.38 4.11
CA GLY A 88 -3.77 -10.66 4.30
C GLY A 88 -2.34 -10.56 4.86
N PRO A 89 -1.63 -11.67 5.09
CA PRO A 89 -0.31 -11.60 5.72
C PRO A 89 0.62 -10.66 4.95
N PRO A 90 1.25 -9.67 5.62
CA PRO A 90 2.18 -8.77 4.96
C PRO A 90 3.38 -9.57 4.44
N PRO A 91 3.95 -9.19 3.28
CA PRO A 91 5.10 -9.84 2.68
C PRO A 91 6.27 -9.71 3.64
N ARG A 92 7.05 -10.78 3.75
CA ARG A 92 8.19 -10.82 4.67
C ARG A 92 9.27 -9.89 4.12
N GLN A 93 9.61 -8.86 4.89
CA GLN A 93 10.78 -8.04 4.59
C GLN A 93 12.03 -8.84 4.95
N THR A 94 12.77 -9.30 3.96
CA THR A 94 14.11 -9.87 4.19
C THR A 94 15.08 -8.69 4.28
N ARG A 95 15.63 -8.44 5.48
CA ARG A 95 16.87 -7.67 5.62
C ARG A 95 18.00 -8.61 5.19
N ARG A 96 18.50 -8.43 3.97
CA ARG A 96 19.75 -9.06 3.53
C ARG A 96 20.91 -8.14 3.82
#